data_AF-A0A182Y0X2-F1
#
_entry.id   AF-A0A182Y0X2-F1
#
_cell.length_a   1.000
_cell.length_b   1.000
_cell.length_c   1.000
_cell.angle_alpha   90.00
_cell.angle_beta   90.00
_cell.angle_gamma   90.00
#
_symmetry.space_group_name_H-M   'P 1'
#
loop_
_entity.id
_entity.type
_entity.pdbx_description
1 polymer ?
#
loop_
_entity_poly.entity_id
_entity_poly.type
_entity_poly.pdbx_seq_one_letter_code
_entity_poly.pdbx_strand_id
1 'polypeptide(L)'
;MIPISLARRVERIEALKAELSAEAATQLHAIPCDITREEDILAAYHSGGVDVQINFAGIARHTVRVLQPNNTQDLRDIINTNLLGLALCSREAYLSMQNRSVDGHIVHINSIAGHSISPLNTLNIYPAAK
;
A
#
# COMPACT_ATOMS: atom_id res chain seq x y z
N MET A 1 -7.40 -12.15 15.06
CA MET A 1 -7.08 -10.91 14.32
C MET A 1 -7.90 -10.96 13.04
N ILE A 2 -8.62 -9.88 12.69
CA ILE A 2 -9.51 -9.86 11.53
C ILE A 2 -8.73 -9.24 10.35
N PRO A 3 -8.49 -9.98 9.25
CA PRO A 3 -7.77 -9.42 8.10
C PRO A 3 -8.66 -8.45 7.31
N ILE A 4 -8.18 -7.21 7.18
CA ILE A 4 -8.80 -6.18 6.35
C ILE A 4 -7.85 -5.84 5.21
N SER A 5 -8.32 -5.99 3.98
CA SER A 5 -7.58 -5.67 2.76
C SER A 5 -8.08 -4.37 2.15
N LEU A 6 -7.18 -3.40 2.05
CA LEU A 6 -7.43 -2.12 1.39
C LEU A 6 -7.04 -2.21 -0.09
N ALA A 7 -7.98 -1.97 -1.00
CA ALA A 7 -7.66 -1.88 -2.42
C ALA A 7 -8.67 -1.04 -3.20
N ARG A 8 -8.18 -0.35 -4.24
CA ARG A 8 -9.03 0.33 -5.24
C ARG A 8 -9.98 -0.61 -5.99
N ARG A 9 -9.54 -1.85 -6.18
CA ARG A 9 -10.24 -2.90 -6.95
C ARG A 9 -10.69 -4.00 -6.02
N VAL A 10 -11.75 -3.74 -5.26
CA VAL A 10 -12.30 -4.66 -4.27
C VAL A 10 -12.74 -5.98 -4.90
N GLU A 11 -13.17 -5.96 -6.16
CA GLU A 11 -13.56 -7.15 -6.93
C GLU A 11 -12.44 -8.18 -7.05
N ARG A 12 -11.16 -7.75 -7.02
CA ARG A 12 -10.02 -8.68 -7.01
C ARG A 12 -9.83 -9.38 -5.67
N ILE A 13 -10.15 -8.70 -4.57
CA ILE A 13 -10.12 -9.29 -3.23
C ILE A 13 -11.28 -10.28 -3.11
N GLU A 14 -12.47 -9.91 -3.60
CA GLU A 14 -13.63 -10.82 -3.60
C GLU A 14 -13.39 -12.05 -4.48
N ALA A 15 -12.75 -11.90 -5.64
CA ALA A 15 -12.34 -13.04 -6.46
C ALA A 15 -11.33 -13.95 -5.73
N LEU A 16 -10.36 -13.35 -5.01
CA LEU A 16 -9.37 -14.12 -4.23
C LEU A 16 -10.02 -14.99 -3.14
N LYS A 17 -11.15 -14.57 -2.57
CA LYS A 17 -11.87 -15.39 -1.57
C LYS A 17 -12.26 -16.76 -2.09
N ALA A 18 -12.49 -16.92 -3.40
CA ALA A 18 -12.80 -18.21 -4.00
C ALA A 18 -11.61 -19.19 -3.96
N GLU A 19 -10.39 -18.69 -3.80
CA GLU A 19 -9.15 -19.47 -3.72
C GLU A 19 -8.75 -19.78 -2.26
N LEU A 20 -9.48 -19.25 -1.27
CA LEU A 20 -9.20 -19.43 0.15
C LEU A 20 -10.04 -20.56 0.75
N SER A 21 -9.64 -21.04 1.93
CA SER A 21 -10.53 -21.89 2.73
C SER A 21 -11.80 -21.13 3.13
N ALA A 22 -12.91 -21.84 3.35
CA ALA A 22 -14.18 -21.23 3.72
C ALA A 22 -14.06 -20.32 4.97
N GLU A 23 -13.25 -20.74 5.94
CA GLU A 23 -12.95 -19.96 7.14
C GLU A 23 -12.23 -18.65 6.78
N ALA A 24 -11.13 -18.71 6.03
CA ALA A 24 -10.34 -17.53 5.66
C ALA A 24 -11.13 -16.57 4.75
N ALA A 25 -11.93 -17.11 3.83
CA ALA A 25 -12.80 -16.33 2.96
C ALA A 25 -13.85 -15.52 3.75
N THR A 26 -14.41 -16.11 4.81
CA THR A 26 -15.42 -15.45 5.66
C THR A 26 -14.81 -14.35 6.53
N GLN A 27 -13.55 -14.50 6.94
CA GLN A 27 -12.84 -13.53 7.78
C GLN A 27 -12.22 -12.38 6.99
N LEU A 28 -12.04 -12.52 5.67
CA LEU A 28 -11.41 -11.50 4.84
C LEU A 28 -12.41 -10.38 4.50
N HIS A 29 -12.13 -9.17 4.97
CA HIS A 29 -12.92 -7.99 4.63
C HIS A 29 -12.19 -7.12 3.62
N ALA A 30 -12.87 -6.70 2.57
CA ALA A 30 -12.35 -5.77 1.59
C ALA A 30 -12.91 -4.36 1.85
N ILE A 31 -12.03 -3.36 1.89
CA ILE A 31 -12.43 -1.95 1.96
C ILE A 31 -11.89 -1.23 0.72
N PRO A 32 -12.75 -0.53 -0.04
CA PRO A 32 -12.30 0.30 -1.15
C PRO A 32 -11.46 1.45 -0.60
N CYS A 33 -10.22 1.55 -1.06
CA CYS A 33 -9.30 2.59 -0.62
C CYS A 33 -8.23 2.85 -1.69
N ASP A 34 -8.14 4.08 -2.16
CA ASP A 34 -6.98 4.57 -2.91
C ASP A 34 -6.00 5.25 -1.96
N ILE A 35 -4.88 4.59 -1.66
CA ILE A 35 -3.85 5.16 -0.76
C ILE A 35 -3.13 6.39 -1.33
N THR A 36 -3.43 6.82 -2.56
CA THR A 36 -2.97 8.11 -3.09
C THR A 36 -3.89 9.29 -2.71
N ARG A 37 -5.02 9.01 -2.07
CA ARG A 37 -6.03 9.97 -1.60
C ARG A 37 -6.11 9.92 -0.08
N GLU A 38 -5.79 11.02 0.60
CA GLU A 38 -5.76 11.05 2.07
C GLU A 38 -7.15 10.81 2.67
N GLU A 39 -8.20 11.32 2.03
CA GLU A 39 -9.59 11.12 2.44
C GLU A 39 -10.01 9.64 2.44
N ASP A 40 -9.55 8.86 1.47
CA ASP A 40 -9.82 7.42 1.37
C ASP A 40 -9.09 6.67 2.50
N ILE A 41 -7.88 7.09 2.85
CA ILE A 41 -7.12 6.53 3.97
C ILE A 41 -7.86 6.82 5.29
N LEU A 42 -8.20 8.08 5.55
CA LEU A 42 -8.90 8.45 6.78
C LEU A 42 -10.23 7.69 6.92
N ALA A 43 -10.99 7.54 5.83
CA ALA A 43 -12.21 6.75 5.82
C ALA A 43 -11.97 5.27 6.17
N ALA A 44 -10.92 4.65 5.61
CA ALA A 44 -10.58 3.25 5.87
C ALA A 44 -10.14 2.98 7.32
N TYR A 45 -9.53 3.95 8.00
CA TYR A 45 -9.06 3.79 9.38
C TYR A 45 -10.13 4.13 10.43
N HIS A 46 -11.26 4.75 10.04
CA HIS A 46 -12.41 4.94 10.94
C HIS A 46 -13.15 3.63 11.27
N SER A 47 -12.96 2.56 10.49
CA SER A 47 -13.73 1.31 10.66
C SER A 47 -13.26 0.41 11.81
N GLY A 48 -12.19 0.75 12.52
CA GLY A 48 -11.73 -0.03 13.68
C GLY A 48 -10.31 0.24 14.14
N GLY A 49 -9.87 -0.52 15.14
CA GLY A 49 -8.50 -0.50 15.64
C GLY A 49 -7.54 -1.31 14.76
N VAL A 50 -6.31 -0.83 14.57
CA VAL A 50 -5.26 -1.53 13.80
C VAL A 50 -4.17 -2.05 14.73
N ASP A 51 -4.04 -3.36 14.87
CA ASP A 51 -2.97 -3.98 15.67
C ASP A 51 -1.74 -4.31 14.81
N VAL A 52 -1.93 -4.63 13.53
CA VAL A 52 -0.86 -4.88 12.56
C VAL A 52 -1.17 -4.19 11.24
N GLN A 53 -0.23 -3.38 10.75
CA GLN A 53 -0.32 -2.73 9.44
C GLN A 53 0.72 -3.31 8.49
N ILE A 54 0.30 -3.71 7.29
CA ILE A 54 1.19 -4.19 6.24
C ILE A 54 1.08 -3.27 5.04
N ASN A 55 2.10 -2.45 4.83
CA ASN A 55 2.18 -1.58 3.65
C ASN A 55 2.75 -2.35 2.47
N PHE A 56 1.84 -2.97 1.69
CA PHE A 56 2.19 -3.78 0.52
C PHE A 56 1.95 -3.08 -0.82
N ALA A 57 1.00 -2.14 -0.87
CA ALA A 57 0.63 -1.48 -2.11
C ALA A 57 1.83 -0.78 -2.76
N GLY A 58 2.01 -1.00 -4.06
CA GLY A 58 3.08 -0.37 -4.81
C GLY A 58 2.94 -0.57 -6.31
N ILE A 59 3.55 0.34 -7.07
CA ILE A 59 3.58 0.32 -8.53
C ILE A 59 4.99 0.62 -9.05
N ALA A 60 5.32 0.10 -10.22
CA ALA A 60 6.51 0.44 -10.98
C ALA A 60 6.13 0.80 -12.43
N ARG A 61 7.03 1.48 -13.15
CA ARG A 61 6.88 1.83 -14.56
C ARG A 61 8.15 1.47 -15.32
N HIS A 62 8.17 0.29 -15.93
CA HIS A 62 9.36 -0.29 -16.58
C HIS A 62 9.74 0.39 -17.91
N THR A 63 8.78 1.05 -18.54
CA THR A 63 8.89 1.66 -19.88
C THR A 63 9.14 3.17 -19.83
N VAL A 64 9.07 3.77 -18.65
CA VAL A 64 9.21 5.22 -18.46
C VAL A 64 10.60 5.51 -17.90
N ARG A 65 11.30 6.50 -18.45
CA ARG A 65 12.58 6.97 -17.92
C ARG A 65 12.41 8.27 -17.17
N VAL A 66 13.25 8.51 -16.14
CA VAL A 66 13.17 9.73 -15.29
C VAL A 66 13.29 11.01 -16.11
N LEU A 67 14.19 11.03 -17.09
CA LEU A 67 14.49 12.21 -17.91
C LEU A 67 13.70 12.29 -19.22
N GLN A 68 12.71 11.41 -19.41
CA GLN A 68 11.85 11.44 -20.60
C GLN A 68 10.82 12.57 -20.49
N PRO A 69 10.49 13.28 -21.59
CA PRO A 69 9.41 14.26 -21.56
C PRO A 69 8.05 13.60 -21.28
N ASN A 70 7.11 14.39 -20.76
CA ASN A 70 5.70 14.00 -20.52
C ASN A 70 5.49 12.83 -19.54
N ASN A 71 6.40 12.62 -18.58
CA ASN A 71 6.34 11.53 -17.61
C ASN A 71 5.89 11.95 -16.20
N THR A 72 5.51 13.22 -15.99
CA THR A 72 5.23 13.79 -14.67
C THR A 72 4.19 12.99 -13.88
N GLN A 73 3.12 12.54 -14.53
CA GLN A 73 2.08 11.77 -13.86
C GLN A 73 2.60 10.39 -13.41
N ASP A 74 3.39 9.70 -14.22
CA ASP A 74 4.00 8.43 -13.83
C ASP A 74 4.93 8.57 -12.63
N LEU A 75 5.71 9.66 -12.58
CA LEU A 75 6.57 9.96 -11.42
C LEU A 75 5.73 10.20 -10.17
N ARG A 76 4.67 11.01 -10.28
CA ARG A 76 3.74 11.30 -9.17
C ARG A 76 3.04 10.04 -8.70
N ASP A 77 2.54 9.20 -9.60
CA ASP A 77 1.86 7.96 -9.24
C ASP A 77 2.77 7.05 -8.40
N ILE A 78 4.05 6.91 -8.79
CA ILE A 78 5.03 6.08 -8.07
C ILE A 78 5.27 6.67 -6.67
N ILE A 79 5.53 7.97 -6.56
CA ILE A 79 5.81 8.62 -5.27
C ILE A 79 4.57 8.61 -4.37
N ASN A 80 3.41 8.93 -4.92
CA ASN A 80 2.15 8.96 -4.17
C ASN A 80 1.77 7.58 -3.66
N THR A 81 1.97 6.53 -4.45
CA THR A 81 1.61 5.17 -4.03
C THR A 81 2.66 4.57 -3.09
N ASN A 82 3.93 4.57 -3.49
CA ASN A 82 4.95 3.76 -2.83
C ASN A 82 5.54 4.44 -1.60
N LEU A 83 5.49 5.77 -1.53
CA LEU A 83 6.11 6.55 -0.45
C LEU A 83 5.07 7.32 0.36
N LEU A 84 4.33 8.24 -0.26
CA LEU A 84 3.39 9.10 0.49
C LEU A 84 2.23 8.29 1.07
N GLY A 85 1.55 7.47 0.26
CA GLY A 85 0.45 6.62 0.72
C GLY A 85 0.88 5.64 1.81
N LEU A 86 2.06 5.04 1.67
CA LEU A 86 2.68 4.21 2.70
C LEU A 86 2.89 4.98 4.02
N ALA A 87 3.40 6.21 3.95
CA ALA A 87 3.63 7.04 5.12
C ALA A 87 2.31 7.43 5.80
N LEU A 88 1.28 7.81 5.02
CA LEU A 88 -0.04 8.18 5.54
C LEU A 88 -0.73 6.98 6.20
N CYS A 89 -0.74 5.80 5.56
CA CYS A 89 -1.25 4.57 6.20
C CYS A 89 -0.48 4.24 7.49
N SER A 90 0.85 4.39 7.50
CA SER A 90 1.65 4.16 8.71
C SER A 90 1.28 5.14 9.83
N ARG A 91 1.02 6.41 9.50
CA ARG A 91 0.58 7.42 10.45
C ARG A 91 -0.75 7.04 11.09
N GLU A 92 -1.76 6.72 10.28
CA GLU A 92 -3.09 6.37 10.81
C GLU A 92 -3.07 5.06 11.61
N ALA A 93 -2.28 4.07 11.17
CA ALA A 93 -2.05 2.84 11.94
C ALA A 93 -1.42 3.14 13.30
N TYR A 94 -0.35 3.93 13.33
CA TYR A 94 0.34 4.30 14.56
C TYR A 94 -0.57 5.09 15.51
N LEU A 95 -1.33 6.06 15.01
CA LEU A 95 -2.29 6.81 15.82
C LEU A 95 -3.36 5.89 16.42
N SER A 96 -3.87 4.93 15.64
CA SER A 96 -4.80 3.90 16.12
C SER A 96 -4.20 3.05 17.24
N MET A 97 -2.93 2.65 17.11
CA MET A 97 -2.20 1.87 18.11
C MET A 97 -1.98 2.67 19.40
N GLN A 98 -1.50 3.91 19.28
CA GLN A 98 -1.26 4.83 20.40
C GLN A 98 -2.55 5.11 21.18
N ASN A 99 -3.64 5.47 20.48
CA ASN A 99 -4.91 5.80 21.11
C ASN A 99 -5.52 4.63 21.90
N ARG A 100 -5.21 3.39 21.50
CA ARG A 100 -5.70 2.18 22.16
C ARG A 100 -4.70 1.57 23.13
N SER A 101 -3.49 2.15 23.25
CA SER A 101 -2.40 1.63 24.09
C SER A 101 -2.09 0.16 23.84
N VAL A 102 -1.97 -0.24 22.56
CA VAL A 102 -1.63 -1.61 22.17
C VAL A 102 -0.21 -1.70 21.60
N ASP A 103 0.45 -2.84 21.83
CA ASP A 103 1.71 -3.20 21.19
C ASP A 103 1.43 -3.62 19.75
N GLY A 104 1.39 -2.63 18.85
CA GLY A 104 1.15 -2.85 17.43
C GLY A 104 2.44 -3.02 16.62
N HIS A 105 2.28 -3.46 15.37
CA HIS A 105 3.41 -3.64 14.44
C HIS A 105 3.12 -3.07 13.06
N ILE A 106 4.10 -2.39 12.45
CA ILE A 106 4.00 -1.87 11.09
C ILE A 106 5.09 -2.52 10.25
N VAL A 107 4.70 -3.20 9.17
CA VAL A 107 5.59 -3.88 8.22
C VAL A 107 5.54 -3.15 6.89
N HIS A 108 6.70 -2.77 6.36
CA HIS A 108 6.83 -2.16 5.03
C HIS A 108 7.39 -3.18 4.05
N ILE A 109 6.67 -3.41 2.95
CA ILE A 109 7.12 -4.31 1.90
C ILE A 109 7.92 -3.53 0.87
N ASN A 110 9.24 -3.61 1.02
CA ASN A 110 10.20 -2.93 0.17
C ASN A 110 10.53 -3.75 -1.10
N SER A 111 11.72 -3.53 -1.67
CA SER A 111 12.28 -4.19 -2.84
C SER A 111 13.81 -4.16 -2.73
N ILE A 112 14.49 -5.15 -3.31
CA ILE A 112 15.94 -5.09 -3.54
C ILE A 112 16.37 -3.85 -4.34
N ALA A 113 15.43 -3.28 -5.12
CA ALA A 113 15.63 -2.03 -5.86
C ALA A 113 15.84 -0.82 -4.94
N GLY A 114 15.32 -0.84 -3.71
CA GLY A 114 15.57 0.20 -2.71
C GLY A 114 16.98 0.17 -2.13
N HIS A 115 17.66 -0.99 -2.22
CA HIS A 115 19.02 -1.16 -1.73
C HIS A 115 20.08 -0.98 -2.83
N SER A 116 19.71 -1.21 -4.08
CA SER A 116 20.63 -1.12 -5.21
C SER A 116 19.91 -0.88 -6.53
N ILE A 117 20.52 -0.09 -7.41
CA ILE A 117 19.95 0.22 -8.72
C ILE A 117 20.44 -0.81 -9.75
N SER A 118 19.50 -1.47 -10.43
CA SER A 118 19.83 -2.37 -11.54
C SER A 118 20.52 -1.60 -12.69
N PRO A 119 21.60 -2.15 -13.29
CA PRO A 119 22.30 -1.51 -14.41
C PRO A 119 21.42 -1.19 -15.62
N LEU A 120 20.29 -1.90 -15.77
CA LEU A 120 19.36 -1.72 -16.87
C LEU A 120 18.52 -0.44 -16.76
N ASN A 121 18.54 0.25 -15.60
CA ASN A 121 17.86 1.54 -15.34
C ASN A 121 16.40 1.59 -15.84
N THR A 122 15.68 0.47 -15.73
CA THR A 122 14.34 0.34 -16.29
C THR A 122 13.23 0.81 -15.36
N LEU A 123 13.49 1.01 -14.07
CA LEU A 123 12.44 1.18 -13.05
C LEU A 123 12.09 2.64 -12.72
N ASN A 124 12.59 3.60 -13.49
CA ASN A 124 12.33 5.03 -13.26
C ASN A 124 12.69 5.45 -11.81
N ILE A 125 11.83 6.23 -11.15
CA ILE A 125 11.98 6.68 -9.75
C ILE A 125 11.62 5.59 -8.71
N TYR A 126 11.16 4.41 -9.14
CA TYR A 126 10.76 3.33 -8.22
C TYR A 126 11.84 2.95 -7.19
N PRO A 127 13.13 2.77 -7.56
CA PRO A 127 14.19 2.47 -6.60
C PRO A 127 14.33 3.51 -5.48
N ALA A 128 14.02 4.78 -5.75
CA ALA A 128 14.09 5.84 -4.74
C ALA A 128 12.82 5.91 -3.86
N ALA A 129 11.73 5.28 -4.29
CA ALA A 129 10.45 5.22 -3.58
C ALA A 129 10.26 3.87 -2.85
N LYS A 130 11.34 3.12 -2.70
CA LYS A 130 11.44 1.81 -2.07
C LYS A 130 12.65 1.86 -1.15
#